data_AF-A0A661VFX4-F1
#
_entry.id   AF-A0A661VFX4-F1
#
_cell.length_a   1.000
_cell.length_b   1.000
_cell.length_c   1.000
_cell.angle_alpha   90.00
_cell.angle_beta   90.00
_cell.angle_gamma   90.00
#
_symmetry.space_group_name_H-M   'P 1'
#
loop_
_entity.id
_entity.type
_entity.pdbx_description
1 polymer ?
#
loop_
_entity_poly.entity_id
_entity_poly.type
_entity_poly.pdbx_seq_one_letter_code
_entity_poly.pdbx_strand_id
1 'polypeptide(L)'
;MIVFIALLGISLDLGIIFVRRVQLSRAVDAAALAAVVELPDVDAAEATATRFFHTNGFPNVDPSIEPGTGVMHSNWLTVTATITQPLFFMPVFHINTATIPAFAVAEYKSPVEVYVSQTGESGVEGVVNLSVFGPDTWTSYGDAFVPLYRDGSYTPNPWWDELEGKYTFRISVPPDYPSPYVQVEILDPDCYNAPNPGDGMVEIEYVQTGEKHLRSLPSGANRQDGCLVPTQ
;
A
#
# COMPACT_ATOMS: atom_id res chain seq x y z
N MET A 1 -29.97 8.17 -49.67
CA MET A 1 -28.51 8.40 -49.49
C MET A 1 -28.19 9.34 -48.35
N ILE A 2 -28.74 10.57 -48.33
CA ILE A 2 -28.42 11.59 -47.31
C ILE A 2 -28.70 11.13 -45.87
N VAL A 3 -29.83 10.44 -45.65
CA VAL A 3 -30.21 9.92 -44.33
C VAL A 3 -29.19 8.91 -43.79
N PHE A 4 -28.67 8.01 -44.63
CA PHE A 4 -27.67 7.02 -44.21
C PHE A 4 -26.33 7.66 -43.87
N ILE A 5 -25.93 8.71 -44.60
CA ILE A 5 -24.71 9.48 -44.31
C ILE A 5 -24.84 10.20 -42.97
N ALA A 6 -26.01 10.80 -42.68
CA ALA A 6 -26.27 11.44 -41.40
C ALA A 6 -26.22 10.45 -40.22
N LEU A 7 -26.82 9.26 -40.37
CA LEU A 7 -26.77 8.21 -39.35
C LEU A 7 -25.34 7.70 -39.10
N LEU A 8 -24.54 7.56 -40.16
CA LEU A 8 -23.13 7.18 -40.06
C LEU A 8 -22.31 8.24 -39.32
N GLY A 9 -22.55 9.52 -39.61
CA GLY A 9 -21.91 10.64 -38.92
C GLY A 9 -22.21 10.67 -37.42
N ILE A 10 -23.48 10.49 -37.04
CA ILE A 10 -23.89 10.40 -35.63
C ILE A 10 -23.20 9.20 -34.95
N SER A 11 -23.13 8.06 -35.63
CA SER A 11 -22.52 6.84 -35.08
C SER A 11 -21.02 7.03 -34.82
N LEU A 12 -20.30 7.73 -35.71
CA LEU A 12 -18.88 8.04 -35.55
C LEU A 12 -18.63 9.01 -34.40
N ASP A 13 -19.41 10.09 -34.31
CA ASP A 13 -19.27 11.06 -33.24
C ASP A 13 -19.56 10.44 -31.86
N LEU A 14 -20.58 9.59 -31.75
CA LEU A 14 -20.86 8.82 -30.53
C LEU A 14 -19.72 7.87 -30.17
N GLY A 15 -19.12 7.21 -31.17
CA GLY A 15 -17.95 6.34 -30.98
C GLY A 15 -16.76 7.10 -30.40
N ILE A 16 -16.46 8.29 -30.93
CA ILE A 16 -15.38 9.15 -30.44
C ILE A 16 -15.66 9.60 -29.00
N ILE A 17 -16.87 10.07 -28.71
CA ILE A 17 -17.28 10.46 -27.35
C ILE A 17 -17.10 9.29 -26.37
N PHE A 18 -17.53 8.09 -26.76
CA PHE A 18 -17.43 6.90 -25.91
C PHE A 18 -15.97 6.54 -25.59
N VAL A 19 -15.10 6.48 -26.60
CA VAL A 19 -13.68 6.16 -26.40
C VAL A 19 -13.02 7.22 -25.51
N ARG A 20 -13.32 8.51 -25.74
CA ARG A 20 -12.79 9.61 -24.91
C ARG A 20 -13.27 9.55 -23.47
N ARG A 21 -14.54 9.18 -23.25
CA ARG A 21 -15.06 8.96 -21.89
C ARG A 21 -14.32 7.85 -21.18
N VAL A 22 -14.07 6.72 -21.84
CA VAL A 22 -13.32 5.59 -21.25
C VAL A 22 -11.88 6.00 -20.92
N GLN A 23 -11.21 6.74 -21.81
CA GLN A 23 -9.87 7.27 -21.54
C GLN A 23 -9.86 8.22 -20.34
N LEU A 24 -10.82 9.13 -20.27
CA LEU A 24 -10.93 10.07 -19.16
C LEU A 24 -11.21 9.36 -17.83
N SER A 25 -12.14 8.40 -17.81
CA SER A 25 -12.44 7.60 -16.61
C SER A 25 -11.20 6.88 -16.08
N ARG A 26 -10.40 6.25 -16.96
CA ARG A 26 -9.16 5.59 -16.54
C ARG A 26 -8.13 6.57 -15.97
N ALA A 27 -8.05 7.78 -16.55
CA ALA A 27 -7.12 8.80 -16.07
C ALA A 27 -7.52 9.32 -14.67
N VAL A 28 -8.81 9.56 -14.41
CA VAL A 28 -9.28 9.98 -13.08
C VAL A 28 -9.14 8.87 -12.05
N ASP A 29 -9.40 7.59 -12.41
CA ASP A 29 -9.21 6.44 -11.52
C ASP A 29 -7.74 6.29 -11.10
N ALA A 30 -6.82 6.37 -12.08
CA ALA A 30 -5.38 6.30 -11.81
C ALA A 30 -4.89 7.46 -10.94
N ALA A 31 -5.38 8.67 -11.19
CA ALA A 31 -5.05 9.85 -10.40
C ALA A 31 -5.57 9.74 -8.95
N ALA A 32 -6.81 9.27 -8.76
CA ALA A 32 -7.39 9.11 -7.43
C ALA A 32 -6.64 8.06 -6.59
N LEU A 33 -6.33 6.90 -7.17
CA LEU A 33 -5.58 5.84 -6.47
C LEU A 33 -4.15 6.25 -6.14
N ALA A 34 -3.48 6.97 -7.04
CA ALA A 34 -2.11 7.40 -6.80
C ALA A 34 -2.02 8.52 -5.75
N ALA A 35 -3.02 9.39 -5.64
CA ALA A 35 -2.99 10.54 -4.76
C ALA A 35 -3.53 10.27 -3.35
N VAL A 36 -4.41 9.27 -3.17
CA VAL A 36 -5.03 9.01 -1.86
C VAL A 36 -4.02 8.61 -0.78
N VAL A 37 -2.87 8.05 -1.17
CA VAL A 37 -1.79 7.63 -0.25
C VAL A 37 -1.00 8.80 0.34
N GLU A 38 -1.10 9.99 -0.26
CA GLU A 38 -0.41 11.20 0.20
C GLU A 38 -1.18 11.88 1.35
N LEU A 39 -2.42 11.46 1.61
CA LEU A 39 -3.20 11.98 2.73
C LEU A 39 -2.49 11.69 4.07
N PRO A 40 -2.48 12.65 5.01
CA PRO A 40 -3.30 13.86 5.05
C PRO A 40 -2.70 15.10 4.36
N ASP A 41 -1.55 14.99 3.68
CA ASP A 41 -0.94 16.11 2.96
C ASP A 41 -1.70 16.37 1.65
N VAL A 42 -2.62 17.33 1.69
CA VAL A 42 -3.49 17.68 0.56
C VAL A 42 -2.70 18.29 -0.60
N ASP A 43 -1.65 19.07 -0.32
CA ASP A 43 -0.83 19.70 -1.35
C ASP A 43 -0.03 18.63 -2.12
N ALA A 44 0.52 17.64 -1.40
CA ALA A 44 1.17 16.49 -2.01
C ALA A 44 0.18 15.61 -2.81
N ALA A 45 -1.02 15.38 -2.27
CA ALA A 45 -2.07 14.63 -2.97
C ALA A 45 -2.49 15.32 -4.28
N GLU A 46 -2.68 16.64 -4.27
CA GLU A 46 -3.04 17.41 -5.46
C GLU A 46 -1.95 17.36 -6.54
N ALA A 47 -0.69 17.54 -6.13
CA ALA A 47 0.46 17.44 -7.03
C ALA A 47 0.59 16.04 -7.66
N THR A 48 0.41 14.98 -6.86
CA THR A 48 0.45 13.60 -7.32
C THR A 48 -0.74 13.29 -8.26
N ALA A 49 -1.95 13.68 -7.90
CA ALA A 49 -3.15 13.48 -8.74
C ALA A 49 -2.99 14.12 -10.11
N THR A 50 -2.55 15.39 -10.15
CA THR A 50 -2.35 16.16 -11.39
C THR A 50 -1.27 15.52 -12.26
N ARG A 51 -0.14 15.10 -11.67
CA ARG A 51 0.95 14.42 -12.38
C ARG A 51 0.49 13.12 -13.03
N PHE A 52 -0.25 12.28 -12.30
CA PHE A 52 -0.75 11.00 -12.82
C PHE A 52 -1.84 11.22 -13.87
N PHE A 53 -2.73 12.21 -13.68
CA PHE A 53 -3.74 12.56 -14.68
C PHE A 53 -3.11 13.02 -16.01
N HIS A 54 -2.11 13.91 -15.95
CA HIS A 54 -1.40 14.39 -17.15
C HIS A 54 -0.64 13.27 -17.86
N THR A 55 -0.02 12.38 -17.11
CA THR A 55 0.70 11.21 -17.65
C THR A 55 -0.26 10.23 -18.35
N ASN A 56 -1.53 10.20 -17.94
CA ASN A 56 -2.60 9.40 -18.55
C ASN A 56 -3.26 10.07 -19.78
N GLY A 57 -2.58 11.03 -20.41
CA GLY A 57 -2.93 11.54 -21.74
C GLY A 57 -3.75 12.84 -21.76
N PHE A 58 -3.84 13.55 -20.63
CA PHE A 58 -4.56 14.82 -20.50
C PHE A 58 -3.68 15.98 -19.98
N PRO A 59 -2.54 16.31 -20.62
CA PRO A 59 -1.58 17.29 -20.09
C PRO A 59 -2.04 18.76 -20.12
N ASN A 60 -3.17 19.06 -20.75
CA ASN A 60 -3.69 20.42 -20.94
C ASN A 60 -5.01 20.65 -20.18
N VAL A 61 -5.36 19.76 -19.25
CA VAL A 61 -6.58 19.83 -18.46
C VAL A 61 -6.21 19.48 -17.03
N ASP A 62 -6.39 20.43 -16.12
CA ASP A 62 -6.18 20.17 -14.71
C ASP A 62 -7.46 19.54 -14.11
N PRO A 63 -7.35 18.42 -13.38
CA PRO A 63 -8.47 17.87 -12.64
C PRO A 63 -8.75 18.71 -11.39
N SER A 64 -9.98 18.64 -10.90
CA SER A 64 -10.38 19.15 -9.58
C SER A 64 -10.18 18.04 -8.55
N ILE A 65 -9.38 18.32 -7.51
CA ILE A 65 -9.12 17.38 -6.42
C ILE A 65 -9.84 17.90 -5.18
N GLU A 66 -10.70 17.07 -4.59
CA GLU A 66 -11.41 17.40 -3.37
C GLU A 66 -11.21 16.28 -2.33
N PRO A 67 -10.55 16.56 -1.19
CA PRO A 67 -10.52 15.61 -0.07
C PRO A 67 -11.93 15.45 0.51
N GLY A 68 -12.24 14.24 0.97
CA GLY A 68 -13.54 13.94 1.58
C GLY A 68 -13.77 14.76 2.84
N THR A 69 -14.86 15.52 2.87
CA THR A 69 -15.23 16.33 4.04
C THR A 69 -16.10 15.53 5.00
N GLY A 70 -15.66 15.35 6.25
CA GLY A 70 -16.45 14.75 7.33
C GLY A 70 -15.66 13.71 8.15
N VAL A 71 -16.12 13.45 9.39
CA VAL A 71 -15.43 12.54 10.35
C VAL A 71 -15.30 11.10 9.82
N MET A 72 -16.13 10.70 8.85
CA MET A 72 -16.11 9.37 8.22
C MET A 72 -15.40 9.33 6.86
N HIS A 73 -14.95 10.48 6.33
CA HIS A 73 -14.44 10.61 4.96
C HIS A 73 -13.07 11.30 4.89
N SER A 74 -12.39 11.51 6.02
CA SER A 74 -11.05 12.14 6.06
C SER A 74 -9.99 11.43 5.23
N ASN A 75 -10.21 10.14 4.93
CA ASN A 75 -9.30 9.31 4.17
C ASN A 75 -9.74 9.13 2.70
N TRP A 76 -10.74 9.90 2.25
CA TRP A 76 -11.24 9.83 0.89
C TRP A 76 -10.67 10.96 0.06
N LEU A 77 -10.45 10.68 -1.23
CA LEU A 77 -10.04 11.67 -2.21
C LEU A 77 -10.90 11.51 -3.46
N THR A 78 -11.52 12.62 -3.88
CA THR A 78 -12.31 12.67 -5.10
C THR A 78 -11.53 13.42 -6.17
N VAL A 79 -11.38 12.81 -7.34
CA VAL A 79 -10.77 13.44 -8.52
C VAL A 79 -11.86 13.59 -9.58
N THR A 80 -12.10 14.82 -10.03
CA THR A 80 -13.10 15.13 -11.05
C THR A 80 -12.43 15.85 -12.22
N ALA A 81 -12.70 15.43 -13.45
CA ALA A 81 -12.20 16.08 -14.64
C ALA A 81 -13.29 16.23 -15.70
N THR A 82 -13.23 17.33 -16.46
CA THR A 82 -14.15 17.59 -17.56
C THR A 82 -13.36 17.97 -18.80
N ILE A 83 -13.61 17.28 -19.92
CA ILE A 83 -12.97 17.58 -21.21
C ILE A 83 -14.01 18.03 -22.23
N THR A 84 -13.59 18.85 -23.17
CA THR A 84 -14.40 19.25 -24.34
C THR A 84 -13.85 18.57 -25.58
N GLN A 85 -14.65 17.71 -26.21
CA GLN A 85 -14.28 16.97 -27.40
C GLN A 85 -14.97 17.57 -28.64
N PRO A 86 -14.23 18.04 -29.66
CA PRO A 86 -14.81 18.46 -30.92
C PRO A 86 -15.44 17.27 -31.65
N LEU A 87 -16.60 17.52 -32.27
CA LEU A 87 -17.36 16.54 -33.05
C LEU A 87 -17.09 16.75 -34.54
N PHE A 88 -17.13 15.68 -35.31
CA PHE A 88 -16.73 15.71 -36.72
C PHE A 88 -17.93 15.93 -37.65
N PHE A 89 -19.07 15.29 -37.40
CA PHE A 89 -20.25 15.34 -38.29
C PHE A 89 -21.40 16.19 -37.74
N MET A 90 -21.55 16.22 -36.42
CA MET A 90 -22.50 17.06 -35.68
C MET A 90 -22.40 18.59 -35.96
N PRO A 91 -21.27 19.17 -36.41
CA PRO A 91 -21.24 20.57 -36.83
C PRO A 91 -22.25 20.91 -37.95
N VAL A 92 -22.66 19.94 -38.78
CA VAL A 92 -23.73 20.13 -39.79
C VAL A 92 -25.06 20.53 -39.13
N PHE A 93 -25.28 20.11 -37.89
CA PHE A 93 -26.44 20.45 -37.06
C PHE A 93 -26.15 21.56 -36.05
N HIS A 94 -25.07 22.34 -36.26
CA HIS A 94 -24.62 23.40 -35.35
C HIS A 94 -24.19 22.92 -33.95
N ILE A 95 -23.84 21.64 -33.81
CA ILE A 95 -23.30 21.07 -32.57
C ILE A 95 -21.80 20.80 -32.79
N ASN A 96 -20.95 21.70 -32.29
CA ASN A 96 -19.52 21.67 -32.60
C ASN A 96 -18.69 20.82 -31.62
N THR A 97 -19.16 20.67 -30.38
CA THR A 97 -18.41 20.04 -29.29
C THR A 97 -19.33 19.29 -28.34
N ALA A 98 -18.79 18.28 -27.66
CA ALA A 98 -19.42 17.60 -26.54
C ALA A 98 -18.56 17.71 -25.29
N THR A 99 -19.19 18.02 -24.15
CA THR A 99 -18.54 18.04 -22.84
C THR A 99 -18.67 16.68 -22.19
N ILE A 100 -17.56 16.12 -21.72
CA ILE A 100 -17.48 14.78 -21.14
C ILE A 100 -16.94 14.92 -19.71
N PRO A 101 -17.78 14.72 -18.67
CA PRO A 101 -17.35 14.65 -17.29
C PRO A 101 -16.93 13.22 -16.90
N ALA A 102 -15.96 13.11 -16.00
CA ALA A 102 -15.64 11.90 -15.26
C ALA A 102 -15.21 12.23 -13.84
N PHE A 103 -15.45 11.31 -12.91
CA PHE A 103 -14.98 11.41 -11.54
C PHE A 103 -14.61 10.03 -11.01
N ALA A 104 -13.71 10.00 -10.03
CA ALA A 104 -13.31 8.82 -9.29
C ALA A 104 -13.14 9.17 -7.80
N VAL A 105 -13.43 8.21 -6.93
CA VAL A 105 -13.24 8.34 -5.48
C VAL A 105 -12.34 7.20 -5.01
N ALA A 106 -11.27 7.53 -4.30
CA ALA A 106 -10.38 6.56 -3.66
C ALA A 106 -10.42 6.75 -2.14
N GLU A 107 -10.20 5.67 -1.41
CA GLU A 107 -10.13 5.65 0.06
C GLU A 107 -8.78 5.06 0.49
N TYR A 108 -8.08 5.76 1.37
CA TYR A 108 -6.89 5.25 2.04
C TYR A 108 -7.27 4.49 3.31
N LYS A 109 -7.09 3.17 3.28
CA LYS A 109 -7.19 2.32 4.47
C LYS A 109 -5.79 1.97 4.94
N SER A 110 -5.34 2.64 6.00
CA SER A 110 -4.16 2.20 6.74
C SER A 110 -4.43 0.80 7.33
N PRO A 111 -3.43 -0.09 7.38
CA PRO A 111 -3.49 -1.27 8.23
C PRO A 111 -3.87 -0.89 9.67
N VAL A 112 -4.72 -1.70 10.31
CA VAL A 112 -5.17 -1.49 11.68
C VAL A 112 -4.08 -1.95 12.64
N GLU A 113 -3.70 -1.09 13.58
CA GLU A 113 -2.81 -1.48 14.69
C GLU A 113 -3.53 -2.48 15.59
N VAL A 114 -2.96 -3.68 15.71
CA VAL A 114 -3.43 -4.69 16.67
C VAL A 114 -2.55 -4.61 17.90
N TYR A 115 -3.13 -4.20 19.03
CA TYR A 115 -2.45 -4.25 20.31
C TYR A 115 -2.25 -5.69 20.73
N VAL A 116 -1.01 -6.04 21.03
CA VAL A 116 -0.67 -7.38 21.48
C VAL A 116 -0.32 -7.30 22.95
N SER A 117 -1.04 -8.05 23.77
CA SER A 117 -0.75 -8.15 25.19
C SER A 117 0.45 -9.05 25.42
N GLN A 118 1.43 -8.57 26.17
CA GLN A 118 2.47 -9.44 26.72
C GLN A 118 1.85 -10.36 27.77
N THR A 119 2.13 -11.66 27.66
CA THR A 119 1.96 -12.59 28.78
C THR A 119 3.19 -12.47 29.68
N GLY A 120 3.21 -11.49 30.59
CA GLY A 120 4.34 -11.26 31.49
C GLY A 120 4.15 -10.06 32.43
N GLU A 121 4.92 -10.02 33.52
CA GLU A 121 5.01 -8.85 34.39
C GLU A 121 5.83 -7.73 33.71
N SER A 122 5.42 -6.48 33.88
CA SER A 122 6.13 -5.32 33.32
C SER A 122 7.57 -5.28 33.85
N GLY A 123 8.54 -5.16 32.93
CA GLY A 123 9.97 -5.11 33.27
C GLY A 123 10.66 -6.48 33.40
N VAL A 124 9.96 -7.57 33.08
CA VAL A 124 10.54 -8.93 33.00
C VAL A 124 10.59 -9.38 31.54
N GLU A 125 11.67 -10.07 31.16
CA GLU A 125 11.75 -10.77 29.87
C GLU A 125 10.58 -11.76 29.78
N GLY A 126 9.68 -11.54 28.82
CA GLY A 126 8.42 -12.27 28.73
C GLY A 126 8.04 -12.49 27.28
N VAL A 127 7.60 -13.72 26.98
CA VAL A 127 7.25 -14.13 25.62
C VAL A 127 5.94 -13.47 25.21
N VAL A 128 5.95 -12.82 24.05
CA VAL A 128 4.74 -12.41 23.33
C VAL A 128 4.57 -13.37 22.17
N ASN A 129 3.59 -14.27 22.25
CA ASN A 129 3.35 -15.19 21.15
C ASN A 129 2.37 -14.55 20.15
N LEU A 130 2.93 -13.93 19.13
CA LEU A 130 2.20 -13.38 17.98
C LEU A 130 1.78 -14.44 16.97
N SER A 131 2.25 -15.68 17.14
CA SER A 131 2.11 -16.77 16.18
C SER A 131 2.60 -16.39 14.78
N VAL A 132 3.67 -15.59 14.71
CA VAL A 132 4.35 -15.20 13.48
C VAL A 132 5.45 -16.21 13.20
N PHE A 133 5.47 -16.77 12.00
CA PHE A 133 6.36 -17.88 11.66
C PHE A 133 7.25 -17.52 10.45
N GLY A 134 8.38 -18.23 10.28
CA GLY A 134 9.32 -17.96 9.19
C GLY A 134 8.79 -18.33 7.79
N PRO A 135 9.45 -17.89 6.70
CA PRO A 135 8.99 -18.13 5.34
C PRO A 135 8.87 -19.62 4.97
N ASP A 136 9.67 -20.50 5.59
CA ASP A 136 9.70 -21.94 5.30
C ASP A 136 8.63 -22.77 6.06
N THR A 137 7.68 -22.12 6.71
CA THR A 137 6.56 -22.77 7.41
C THR A 137 5.26 -22.71 6.59
N TRP A 138 4.11 -22.95 7.23
CA TRP A 138 2.79 -22.92 6.61
C TRP A 138 1.82 -21.93 7.24
N THR A 139 1.00 -21.27 6.41
CA THR A 139 -0.06 -20.39 6.93
C THR A 139 -1.12 -21.13 7.74
N SER A 140 -1.25 -22.44 7.54
CA SER A 140 -2.14 -23.31 8.32
C SER A 140 -1.80 -23.34 9.82
N TYR A 141 -0.62 -22.88 10.22
CA TYR A 141 -0.23 -22.75 11.63
C TYR A 141 -0.64 -21.44 12.29
N GLY A 142 -1.19 -20.48 11.53
CA GLY A 142 -1.81 -19.27 12.08
C GLY A 142 -1.32 -17.97 11.47
N ASP A 143 -0.11 -17.94 10.91
CA ASP A 143 0.44 -16.76 10.24
C ASP A 143 -0.06 -16.67 8.79
N ALA A 144 -0.87 -15.67 8.48
CA ALA A 144 -1.42 -15.51 7.14
C ALA A 144 -0.42 -14.95 6.12
N PHE A 145 0.65 -14.29 6.55
CA PHE A 145 1.40 -13.37 5.68
C PHE A 145 2.86 -13.78 5.47
N VAL A 146 3.60 -14.13 6.52
CA VAL A 146 5.04 -14.44 6.40
C VAL A 146 5.34 -15.79 5.76
N PRO A 147 4.53 -16.87 5.87
CA PRO A 147 4.86 -18.14 5.23
C PRO A 147 4.77 -18.07 3.69
N LEU A 148 5.72 -18.71 2.98
CA LEU A 148 5.69 -18.85 1.52
C LEU A 148 4.53 -19.72 1.03
N TYR A 149 4.15 -20.70 1.85
CA TYR A 149 3.17 -21.72 1.48
C TYR A 149 2.03 -21.80 2.49
N ARG A 150 0.85 -22.17 2.00
CA ARG A 150 -0.36 -22.30 2.82
C ARG A 150 -0.37 -23.59 3.64
N ASP A 151 0.19 -24.65 3.09
CA ASP A 151 0.12 -26.01 3.62
C ASP A 151 1.31 -26.86 3.14
N GLY A 152 1.46 -28.06 3.73
CA GLY A 152 2.51 -29.02 3.38
C GLY A 152 2.44 -29.57 1.95
N SER A 153 1.45 -29.16 1.14
CA SER A 153 1.42 -29.44 -0.31
C SER A 153 2.17 -28.36 -1.11
N TYR A 154 2.84 -27.42 -0.45
CA TYR A 154 3.54 -26.29 -1.07
C TYR A 154 2.60 -25.41 -1.91
N THR A 155 1.33 -25.33 -1.52
CA THR A 155 0.37 -24.41 -2.14
C THR A 155 0.83 -22.97 -1.88
N PRO A 156 1.03 -22.10 -2.89
CA PRO A 156 1.50 -20.73 -2.67
C PRO A 156 0.59 -19.95 -1.73
N ASN A 157 1.19 -19.14 -0.85
CA ASN A 157 0.44 -18.22 0.00
C ASN A 157 -0.18 -17.09 -0.86
N PRO A 158 -1.51 -16.95 -0.90
CA PRO A 158 -2.16 -15.91 -1.70
C PRO A 158 -1.89 -14.48 -1.23
N TRP A 159 -1.42 -14.29 0.01
CA TRP A 159 -1.13 -12.97 0.59
C TRP A 159 0.36 -12.61 0.61
N TRP A 160 1.24 -13.51 0.15
CA TRP A 160 2.68 -13.27 0.16
C TRP A 160 3.05 -12.02 -0.64
N ASP A 161 2.51 -11.85 -1.85
CA ASP A 161 2.86 -10.74 -2.74
C ASP A 161 2.39 -9.37 -2.21
N GLU A 162 1.35 -9.34 -1.36
CA GLU A 162 0.79 -8.09 -0.83
C GLU A 162 1.70 -7.46 0.23
N LEU A 163 2.33 -8.29 1.06
CA LEU A 163 3.19 -7.85 2.16
C LEU A 163 4.67 -8.24 1.98
N GLU A 164 5.01 -8.86 0.85
CA GLU A 164 6.33 -9.47 0.59
C GLU A 164 6.80 -10.40 1.72
N GLY A 165 5.86 -11.10 2.38
CA GLY A 165 6.15 -11.93 3.54
C GLY A 165 6.62 -11.17 4.79
N LYS A 166 6.20 -9.91 4.99
CA LYS A 166 6.66 -9.06 6.10
C LYS A 166 5.52 -8.58 6.99
N TYR A 167 5.77 -8.54 8.29
CA TYR A 167 4.98 -7.74 9.24
C TYR A 167 5.73 -6.47 9.60
N THR A 168 4.97 -5.39 9.78
CA THR A 168 5.50 -4.13 10.33
C THR A 168 5.08 -4.00 11.79
N PHE A 169 6.05 -3.85 12.68
CA PHE A 169 5.81 -3.66 14.12
C PHE A 169 6.22 -2.27 14.56
N ARG A 170 5.43 -1.70 15.48
CA ARG A 170 5.84 -0.54 16.27
C ARG A 170 6.03 -0.98 17.71
N ILE A 171 7.25 -0.84 18.21
CA ILE A 171 7.59 -1.18 19.60
C ILE A 171 7.77 0.11 20.37
N SER A 172 6.93 0.32 21.40
CA SER A 172 7.04 1.45 22.29
C SER A 172 7.87 1.05 23.52
N VAL A 173 9.12 1.51 23.58
CA VAL A 173 9.98 1.36 24.77
C VAL A 173 9.75 2.59 25.67
N PRO A 174 9.27 2.42 26.91
CA PRO A 174 8.98 3.56 27.77
C PRO A 174 10.28 4.25 28.26
N PRO A 175 10.24 5.56 28.57
CA PRO A 175 11.44 6.31 28.96
C PRO A 175 12.13 5.82 30.25
N ASP A 176 11.42 5.08 31.10
CA ASP A 176 11.90 4.51 32.36
C ASP A 176 12.31 3.03 32.25
N TYR A 177 12.48 2.52 31.02
CA TYR A 177 12.91 1.14 30.79
C TYR A 177 14.29 0.89 31.46
N PRO A 178 14.42 -0.15 32.32
CA PRO A 178 15.58 -0.30 33.21
C PRO A 178 16.86 -0.80 32.52
N SER A 179 16.80 -1.15 31.23
CA SER A 179 17.92 -1.71 30.46
C SER A 179 18.27 -0.79 29.28
N PRO A 180 19.57 -0.63 28.93
CA PRO A 180 20.00 0.10 27.73
C PRO A 180 19.75 -0.66 26.41
N TYR A 181 19.21 -1.88 26.49
CA TYR A 181 18.89 -2.73 25.34
C TYR A 181 17.53 -3.37 25.52
N VAL A 182 16.75 -3.43 24.44
CA VAL A 182 15.53 -4.21 24.35
C VAL A 182 15.78 -5.43 23.46
N GLN A 183 15.45 -6.62 23.94
CA GLN A 183 15.50 -7.83 23.14
C GLN A 183 14.18 -7.97 22.38
N VAL A 184 14.27 -8.07 21.05
CA VAL A 184 13.11 -8.22 20.18
C VAL A 184 13.29 -9.49 19.36
N GLU A 185 12.40 -10.45 19.59
CA GLU A 185 12.32 -11.70 18.85
C GLU A 185 10.90 -11.84 18.29
N ILE A 186 10.78 -11.78 16.95
CA ILE A 186 9.49 -11.74 16.23
C ILE A 186 9.23 -13.07 15.53
N LEU A 187 10.27 -13.63 14.93
CA LEU A 187 10.32 -15.01 14.47
C LEU A 187 10.99 -15.83 15.57
N ASP A 188 10.80 -17.15 15.58
CA ASP A 188 11.60 -18.07 16.40
C ASP A 188 12.78 -18.62 15.57
N PRO A 189 13.92 -17.90 15.48
CA PRO A 189 15.15 -18.40 14.87
C PRO A 189 15.91 -19.38 15.78
N ASP A 190 15.25 -20.02 16.75
CA ASP A 190 15.84 -20.82 17.83
C ASP A 190 16.84 -20.03 18.71
N CYS A 191 16.87 -18.70 18.65
CA CYS A 191 17.83 -17.88 19.40
C CYS A 191 17.55 -17.90 20.91
N TYR A 192 16.29 -18.06 21.29
CA TYR A 192 15.87 -18.29 22.69
C TYR A 192 16.10 -19.74 23.16
N ASN A 193 15.75 -20.73 22.34
CA ASN A 193 15.70 -22.15 22.73
C ASN A 193 17.04 -22.89 22.62
N ALA A 194 17.90 -22.49 21.68
CA ALA A 194 19.18 -23.15 21.40
C ALA A 194 20.27 -22.13 21.10
N PRO A 195 21.20 -21.84 22.04
CA PRO A 195 22.27 -20.86 21.80
C PRO A 195 23.22 -21.23 20.65
N ASN A 196 23.15 -22.47 20.10
CA ASN A 196 23.94 -22.98 18.97
C ASN A 196 23.21 -24.10 18.18
N PRO A 197 22.20 -23.83 17.34
CA PRO A 197 21.47 -24.88 16.63
C PRO A 197 22.12 -25.33 15.30
N GLY A 198 23.28 -24.77 14.91
CA GLY A 198 24.03 -25.17 13.70
C GLY A 198 24.70 -24.02 12.95
N ASP A 199 25.23 -24.31 11.75
CA ASP A 199 26.18 -23.47 10.97
C ASP A 199 25.60 -22.23 10.26
N GLY A 200 24.41 -21.76 10.65
CA GLY A 200 23.79 -20.57 10.05
C GLY A 200 24.33 -19.23 10.59
N MET A 201 24.27 -18.17 9.78
CA MET A 201 24.39 -16.78 10.26
C MET A 201 23.00 -16.27 10.66
N VAL A 202 22.92 -15.46 11.72
CA VAL A 202 21.68 -14.71 12.06
C VAL A 202 21.88 -13.28 11.58
N GLU A 203 20.98 -12.82 10.72
CA GLU A 203 20.97 -11.44 10.23
C GLU A 203 19.69 -10.75 10.70
N ILE A 204 19.86 -9.60 11.36
CA ILE A 204 18.76 -8.80 11.89
C ILE A 204 18.88 -7.38 11.35
N GLU A 205 17.83 -6.95 10.68
CA GLU A 205 17.68 -5.61 10.15
C GLU A 205 16.67 -4.85 11.01
N TYR A 206 17.04 -3.65 11.48
CA TYR A 206 16.16 -2.78 12.24
C TYR A 206 16.33 -1.32 11.83
N VAL A 207 15.29 -0.51 12.04
CA VAL A 207 15.32 0.93 11.78
C VAL A 207 15.20 1.68 13.11
N GLN A 208 16.21 2.48 13.45
CA GLN A 208 16.22 3.31 14.65
C GLN A 208 16.33 4.79 14.23
N THR A 209 15.41 5.64 14.69
CA THR A 209 15.39 7.08 14.35
C THR A 209 15.41 7.38 12.83
N GLY A 210 14.91 6.46 11.99
CA GLY A 210 14.92 6.58 10.54
C GLY A 210 16.20 6.08 9.85
N GLU A 211 17.20 5.64 10.60
CA GLU A 211 18.41 5.00 10.07
C GLU A 211 18.27 3.47 10.09
N LYS A 212 18.63 2.82 8.99
CA LYS A 212 18.58 1.36 8.83
C LYS A 212 19.91 0.75 9.27
N HIS A 213 19.84 -0.20 10.20
CA HIS A 213 20.96 -0.95 10.73
C HIS A 213 20.82 -2.43 10.38
N LEU A 214 21.93 -3.06 9.98
CA LEU A 214 22.04 -4.50 9.77
C LEU A 214 23.06 -5.07 10.76
N ARG A 215 22.66 -6.08 11.54
CA ARG A 215 23.55 -6.84 12.44
C ARG A 215 23.59 -8.28 11.98
N SER A 216 24.79 -8.78 11.68
CA SER A 216 25.02 -10.19 11.34
C SER A 216 25.88 -10.84 12.43
N LEU A 217 25.43 -11.96 12.98
CA LEU A 217 26.19 -12.77 13.93
C LEU A 217 26.77 -14.02 13.26
N PRO A 218 28.07 -14.31 13.46
CA PRO A 218 28.72 -15.50 12.89
C PRO A 218 28.28 -16.78 13.60
N SER A 219 28.47 -17.91 12.92
CA SER A 219 28.30 -19.25 13.52
C SER A 219 29.16 -19.39 14.79
N GLY A 220 28.52 -19.77 15.90
CA GLY A 220 29.16 -19.95 17.22
C GLY A 220 29.13 -18.72 18.16
N ALA A 221 28.63 -17.56 17.71
CA ALA A 221 28.33 -16.45 18.62
C ALA A 221 27.04 -16.72 19.42
N ASN A 222 26.90 -16.10 20.60
CA ASN A 222 25.63 -16.14 21.33
C ASN A 222 24.56 -15.44 20.49
N ARG A 223 23.65 -16.22 19.89
CA ARG A 223 22.65 -15.69 18.97
C ARG A 223 21.62 -14.78 19.65
N GLN A 224 21.49 -14.86 20.97
CA GLN A 224 20.69 -13.92 21.77
C GLN A 224 21.14 -12.47 21.55
N ASP A 225 22.44 -12.23 21.32
CA ASP A 225 22.99 -10.90 21.07
C ASP A 225 22.54 -10.31 19.72
N GLY A 226 22.05 -11.16 18.81
CA GLY A 226 21.58 -10.75 17.49
C GLY A 226 20.27 -9.98 17.63
N CYS A 227 19.40 -10.47 18.50
CA CYS A 227 18.06 -9.95 18.78
C CYS A 227 18.06 -8.72 19.68
N LEU A 228 19.21 -8.27 20.19
CA LEU A 228 19.33 -7.07 21.01
C LEU A 228 19.32 -5.81 20.15
N VAL A 229 18.25 -5.03 20.28
CA VAL A 229 18.12 -3.70 19.67
C VAL A 229 18.46 -2.64 20.73
N PRO A 230 19.38 -1.69 20.46
CA PRO A 230 19.69 -0.63 21.40
C PRO A 230 18.48 0.28 21.64
N THR A 231 18.25 0.65 22.90
CA THR A 231 17.22 1.66 23.23
C THR A 231 17.77 3.06 22.93
N GLN A 232 16.89 3.99 22.55
CA GLN A 232 17.25 5.40 22.34
C GLN A 232 17.57 6.11 23.65
#